data_AF-A0A6A7VHH6-F1
#
_entry.id   AF-A0A6A7VHH6-F1
#
_cell.length_a   1.000
_cell.length_b   1.000
_cell.length_c   1.000
_cell.angle_alpha   90.00
_cell.angle_beta   90.00
_cell.angle_gamma   90.00
#
_symmetry.space_group_name_H-M   'P 1'
#
loop_
_entity.id
_entity.type
_entity.pdbx_description
1 polymer ?
#
loop_
_entity_poly.entity_id
_entity_poly.type
_entity_poly.pdbx_seq_one_letter_code
_entity_poly.pdbx_strand_id
1 'polypeptide(L)'
;MDDFFIMHEDKVFLRLMAELAVMHLARDWKLSINKSWNIHRTCDGIDFCGQKIFADHALLRKRTKQALCAQVARLRKRGLNDEQIRRKAASRLGLAKHADTKNLLNKIGMKKYGQIVKARKGEVPFDGMSMAQKKHPGDILCHNIEDYDKFLILIEDYKIDKSRVDFKMEQVEEVDDQGVKHIVTKKVPKDRLAIRFRFIDHVRKTGQLDEHGDEIEEPVWQPESWWLFTGSDILVDQARKEWELMDKGFYTVAAELTNKFGKKFYKFI
;
A
#
# COMPACT_ATOMS: atom_id res chain seq x y z
N MET A 1 -19.56 23.68 19.08
CA MET A 1 -18.62 22.75 19.73
C MET A 1 -18.28 23.44 21.02
N ASP A 2 -18.65 22.82 22.12
CA ASP A 2 -18.87 23.56 23.36
C ASP A 2 -17.88 23.11 24.46
N ASP A 3 -17.09 22.08 24.16
CA ASP A 3 -16.05 21.52 25.02
C ASP A 3 -14.72 22.25 24.79
N PHE A 4 -14.18 22.89 25.83
CA PHE A 4 -12.84 23.47 25.83
C PHE A 4 -12.07 23.00 27.07
N PHE A 5 -10.74 23.00 26.97
CA PHE A 5 -9.84 22.57 28.06
C PHE A 5 -8.79 23.65 28.28
N ILE A 6 -8.52 23.96 29.54
CA ILE A 6 -7.43 24.85 29.96
C ILE A 6 -6.39 23.98 30.66
N MET A 7 -5.16 24.03 30.18
CA MET A 7 -4.03 23.28 30.75
C MET A 7 -3.07 24.26 31.41
N HIS A 8 -2.75 24.02 32.68
CA HIS A 8 -1.80 24.80 33.44
C HIS A 8 -1.24 23.94 34.57
N GLU A 9 -0.03 24.26 35.02
CA GLU A 9 0.69 23.48 36.04
C GLU A 9 0.12 23.73 37.45
N ASP A 10 -0.30 24.97 37.72
CA ASP A 10 -0.92 25.36 38.98
C ASP A 10 -2.45 25.17 38.97
N LYS A 11 -2.94 24.42 39.97
CA LYS A 11 -4.36 24.17 40.22
C LYS A 11 -5.11 25.42 40.68
N VAL A 12 -4.47 26.31 41.43
CA VAL A 12 -5.12 27.54 41.92
C VAL A 12 -5.41 28.46 40.75
N PHE A 13 -4.43 28.66 39.87
CA PHE A 13 -4.62 29.37 38.61
C PHE A 13 -5.80 28.81 37.78
N LEU A 14 -5.88 27.49 37.59
CA LEU A 14 -6.99 26.87 36.84
C LEU A 14 -8.36 27.16 37.46
N ARG A 15 -8.44 27.21 38.79
CA ARG A 15 -9.69 27.52 39.48
C ARG A 15 -10.11 28.97 39.27
N LEU A 16 -9.17 29.91 39.41
CA LEU A 16 -9.40 31.32 39.16
C LEU A 16 -9.83 31.56 37.71
N MET A 17 -9.14 30.92 36.76
CA MET A 17 -9.48 31.02 35.34
C MET A 17 -10.88 30.46 35.02
N ALA A 18 -11.27 29.35 35.64
CA ALA A 18 -12.61 28.79 35.46
C ALA A 18 -13.70 29.74 35.98
N GLU A 19 -13.50 30.34 37.15
CA GLU A 19 -14.45 31.31 37.73
C GLU A 19 -14.56 32.58 36.88
N LEU A 20 -13.43 33.13 36.43
CA LEU A 20 -13.40 34.27 35.52
C LEU A 20 -14.08 33.97 34.17
N ALA A 21 -13.84 32.78 33.60
CA ALA A 21 -14.49 32.35 32.37
C ALA A 21 -16.00 32.23 32.55
N VAL A 22 -16.48 31.63 33.66
CA VAL A 22 -17.91 31.56 33.99
C VAL A 22 -18.51 32.96 34.08
N MET A 23 -17.87 33.87 34.82
CA MET A 23 -18.37 35.25 34.99
C MET A 23 -18.44 35.99 33.66
N HIS A 24 -17.39 35.91 32.84
CA HIS A 24 -17.32 36.58 31.55
C HIS A 24 -18.36 36.03 30.56
N LEU A 25 -18.47 34.71 30.44
CA LEU A 25 -19.47 34.06 29.57
C LEU A 25 -20.90 34.36 30.02
N ALA A 26 -21.16 34.42 31.32
CA ALA A 26 -22.50 34.76 31.84
C ALA A 26 -22.84 36.24 31.62
N ARG A 27 -21.91 37.16 31.88
CA ARG A 27 -22.15 38.60 31.80
C ARG A 27 -22.28 39.08 30.35
N ASP A 28 -21.31 38.74 29.51
CA ASP A 28 -21.16 39.34 28.19
C ASP A 28 -21.91 38.53 27.11
N TRP A 29 -21.97 37.21 27.28
CA TRP A 29 -22.52 36.28 26.28
C TRP A 29 -23.83 35.61 26.73
N LYS A 30 -24.26 35.80 27.98
CA LYS A 30 -25.44 35.16 28.58
C LYS A 30 -25.41 33.62 28.50
N LEU A 31 -24.20 33.04 28.49
CA LEU A 31 -24.00 31.60 28.45
C LEU A 31 -23.79 31.05 29.85
N SER A 32 -24.37 29.87 30.12
CA SER A 32 -24.15 29.15 31.37
C SER A 32 -23.28 27.92 31.13
N ILE A 33 -22.30 27.70 32.00
CA ILE A 33 -21.42 26.52 31.93
C ILE A 33 -22.10 25.34 32.64
N ASN A 34 -21.98 24.15 32.05
CA ASN A 34 -22.44 22.92 32.68
C ASN A 34 -21.70 22.65 34.00
N LYS A 35 -22.45 22.39 35.08
CA LYS A 35 -21.94 22.11 36.44
C LYS A 35 -21.00 20.91 36.53
N SER A 36 -20.91 20.07 35.50
CA SER A 36 -20.00 18.91 35.45
C SER A 36 -18.54 19.27 35.19
N TRP A 37 -18.19 20.55 35.01
CA TRP A 37 -16.79 20.96 34.87
C TRP A 37 -16.00 20.65 36.14
N ASN A 38 -14.78 20.15 35.99
CA ASN A 38 -13.91 19.79 37.10
C ASN A 38 -12.45 19.97 36.68
N ILE A 39 -11.59 20.20 37.68
CA ILE A 39 -10.14 20.25 37.48
C ILE A 39 -9.60 18.83 37.67
N HIS A 40 -8.97 18.29 36.64
CA HIS A 40 -8.39 16.96 36.63
C HIS A 40 -6.88 17.03 36.43
N ARG A 41 -6.17 16.02 36.94
CA ARG A 41 -4.74 15.88 36.67
C ARG A 41 -4.56 15.26 35.29
N THR A 42 -3.54 15.69 34.55
CA THR A 42 -3.23 15.15 33.22
C THR A 42 -2.85 13.67 33.28
N CYS A 43 -2.26 13.20 34.39
CA CYS A 43 -1.93 11.78 34.58
C CYS A 43 -3.15 10.86 34.63
N ASP A 44 -4.32 11.38 35.02
CA ASP A 44 -5.57 10.62 35.00
C ASP A 44 -6.11 10.46 33.57
N GLY A 45 -5.54 11.16 32.58
CA GLY A 45 -5.86 11.14 31.15
C GLY A 45 -7.01 12.09 30.76
N ILE A 46 -6.80 12.87 29.70
CA ILE A 46 -7.75 13.88 29.20
C ILE A 46 -8.81 13.20 28.32
N ASP A 47 -10.09 13.24 28.71
CA ASP A 47 -11.20 12.74 27.88
C ASP A 47 -11.54 13.79 26.80
N PHE A 48 -11.16 13.51 25.56
CA PHE A 48 -11.38 14.41 24.44
C PHE A 48 -11.86 13.65 23.20
N CYS A 49 -12.91 14.17 22.56
CA CYS A 49 -13.45 13.66 21.30
C CYS A 49 -13.65 12.13 21.23
N GLY A 50 -13.99 11.49 22.36
CA GLY A 50 -14.25 10.05 22.44
C GLY A 50 -13.00 9.17 22.65
N GLN A 51 -11.86 9.79 22.93
CA GLN A 51 -10.62 9.18 23.39
C GLN A 51 -10.25 9.69 24.78
N LYS A 52 -9.37 8.96 25.45
CA LYS A 52 -8.72 9.34 26.69
C LYS A 52 -7.23 9.42 26.41
N ILE A 53 -6.70 10.63 26.41
CA ILE A 53 -5.34 10.95 25.96
C ILE A 53 -4.43 11.04 27.19
N PHE A 54 -3.33 10.30 27.16
CA PHE A 54 -2.24 10.34 28.13
C PHE A 54 -1.00 10.94 27.45
N ALA A 55 0.06 11.17 28.23
CA ALA A 55 1.31 11.74 27.70
C ALA A 55 2.00 10.81 26.68
N ASP A 56 1.90 9.50 26.87
CA ASP A 56 2.59 8.46 26.11
C ASP A 56 1.67 7.70 25.14
N HIS A 57 0.37 7.61 25.44
CA HIS A 57 -0.58 6.85 24.65
C HIS A 57 -2.00 7.43 24.68
N ALA A 58 -2.87 6.96 23.80
CA ALA A 58 -4.29 7.30 23.82
C ALA A 58 -5.14 6.04 23.87
N LEU A 59 -6.22 6.06 24.65
CA LEU A 59 -7.17 4.97 24.78
C LEU A 59 -8.53 5.38 24.21
N LEU A 60 -9.27 4.43 23.65
CA LEU A 60 -10.64 4.69 23.20
C LEU A 60 -11.61 4.65 24.40
N ARG A 61 -12.57 5.59 24.48
CA ARG A 61 -13.56 5.63 25.58
C ARG A 61 -14.47 4.40 25.52
N LYS A 62 -14.92 3.90 26.69
CA LYS A 62 -15.79 2.71 26.80
C LYS A 62 -17.03 2.78 25.90
N ARG A 63 -17.74 3.92 25.90
CA ARG A 63 -18.91 4.17 25.04
C ARG A 63 -18.58 3.99 23.55
N THR A 64 -17.43 4.50 23.12
CA THR A 64 -16.98 4.46 21.74
C THR A 64 -16.59 3.03 21.33
N LYS A 65 -15.90 2.30 22.22
CA LYS A 65 -15.58 0.87 22.03
C LYS A 65 -16.85 0.04 21.86
N GLN A 66 -17.83 0.22 22.74
CA GLN A 66 -19.11 -0.48 22.70
C GLN A 66 -19.90 -0.13 21.43
N ALA A 67 -19.97 1.14 21.06
CA ALA A 67 -20.66 1.58 19.84
C ALA A 67 -20.02 0.99 18.58
N LEU A 68 -18.68 0.93 18.51
CA LEU A 68 -17.98 0.28 17.40
C LEU A 68 -18.31 -1.22 17.33
N CYS A 69 -18.24 -1.94 18.46
CA CYS A 69 -18.55 -3.37 18.51
C CYS A 69 -20.01 -3.64 18.12
N ALA A 70 -20.95 -2.86 18.65
CA ALA A 70 -22.37 -2.98 18.34
C ALA A 70 -22.65 -2.69 16.86
N GLN A 71 -21.98 -1.69 16.26
CA GLN A 71 -22.11 -1.41 14.84
C GLN A 71 -21.60 -2.59 14.00
N VAL A 72 -20.42 -3.13 14.29
CA VAL A 72 -19.84 -4.27 13.56
C VAL A 72 -20.75 -5.50 13.69
N ALA A 73 -21.21 -5.84 14.90
CA ALA A 73 -22.11 -6.97 15.12
C ALA A 73 -23.43 -6.83 14.35
N ARG A 74 -24.02 -5.62 14.36
CA ARG A 74 -25.25 -5.33 13.62
C ARG A 74 -25.07 -5.49 12.11
N LEU A 75 -23.95 -5.02 11.56
CA LEU A 75 -23.69 -5.13 10.13
C LEU A 75 -23.37 -6.57 9.72
N ARG A 76 -22.70 -7.35 10.57
CA ARG A 76 -22.50 -8.79 10.36
C ARG A 76 -23.81 -9.56 10.37
N LYS A 77 -24.73 -9.25 11.30
CA LYS A 77 -26.07 -9.86 11.32
C LYS A 77 -26.87 -9.59 10.03
N ARG A 78 -26.55 -8.52 9.31
CA ARG A 78 -27.13 -8.20 7.99
C ARG A 78 -26.43 -8.91 6.82
N GLY A 79 -25.44 -9.77 7.06
CA GLY A 79 -24.72 -10.52 6.03
C GLY A 79 -23.70 -9.70 5.22
N LEU A 80 -23.32 -8.50 5.69
CA LEU A 80 -22.33 -7.68 4.98
C LEU A 80 -20.92 -8.28 5.09
N ASN A 81 -20.16 -8.22 4.00
CA ASN A 81 -18.75 -8.62 4.00
C ASN A 81 -17.90 -7.62 4.82
N ASP A 82 -16.78 -8.08 5.37
CA ASP A 82 -15.86 -7.30 6.20
C ASP A 82 -15.38 -6.00 5.51
N GLU A 83 -15.21 -5.98 4.18
CA GLU A 83 -14.87 -4.75 3.46
C GLU A 83 -16.00 -3.71 3.52
N GLN A 84 -17.24 -4.15 3.29
CA GLN A 84 -18.42 -3.28 3.34
C GLN A 84 -18.67 -2.78 4.77
N ILE A 85 -18.44 -3.64 5.77
CA ILE A 85 -18.50 -3.28 7.18
C ILE A 85 -17.48 -2.18 7.49
N ARG A 86 -16.24 -2.32 7.01
CA ARG A 86 -15.20 -1.29 7.22
C ARG A 86 -15.57 0.03 6.60
N ARG A 87 -16.12 0.05 5.38
CA ARG A 87 -16.58 1.30 4.75
C ARG A 87 -17.66 1.98 5.61
N LYS A 88 -18.65 1.22 6.09
CA LYS A 88 -19.74 1.75 6.94
C LYS A 88 -19.28 2.12 8.36
N ALA A 89 -18.24 1.47 8.88
CA ALA A 89 -17.65 1.75 10.19
C ALA A 89 -16.44 2.69 10.13
N ALA A 90 -16.11 3.24 8.96
CA ALA A 90 -14.86 3.96 8.69
C ALA A 90 -14.63 5.14 9.65
N SER A 91 -15.68 5.88 10.00
CA SER A 91 -15.60 7.00 10.95
C SER A 91 -15.09 6.53 12.34
N ARG A 92 -15.70 5.48 12.91
CA ARG A 92 -15.30 4.95 14.22
C ARG A 92 -13.95 4.23 14.18
N LEU A 93 -13.65 3.56 13.07
CA LEU A 93 -12.35 2.92 12.84
C LEU A 93 -11.23 3.95 12.67
N GLY A 94 -11.53 5.12 12.09
CA GLY A 94 -10.61 6.26 12.01
C GLY A 94 -10.21 6.74 13.40
N LEU A 95 -11.17 6.92 14.30
CA LEU A 95 -10.88 7.28 15.69
C LEU A 95 -10.08 6.19 16.42
N ALA A 96 -10.37 4.91 16.16
CA ALA A 96 -9.61 3.80 16.75
C ALA A 96 -8.16 3.74 16.25
N LYS A 97 -7.85 4.26 15.05
CA LYS A 97 -6.48 4.28 14.48
C LYS A 97 -5.50 5.05 15.36
N HIS A 98 -5.97 6.12 16.00
CA HIS A 98 -5.17 7.05 16.81
C HIS A 98 -5.14 6.65 18.30
N ALA A 99 -5.69 5.51 18.66
CA ALA A 99 -5.68 4.98 20.02
C ALA A 99 -5.11 3.55 20.06
N ASP A 100 -4.66 3.11 21.23
CA ASP A 100 -4.23 1.74 21.45
C ASP A 100 -5.44 0.79 21.43
N THR A 101 -5.71 0.27 20.25
CA THR A 101 -6.88 -0.57 19.95
C THR A 101 -6.51 -1.85 19.22
N LYS A 102 -5.22 -2.24 19.16
CA LYS A 102 -4.77 -3.42 18.40
C LYS A 102 -5.56 -4.69 18.77
N ASN A 103 -5.70 -4.94 20.08
CA ASN A 103 -6.41 -6.11 20.60
C ASN A 103 -7.92 -6.05 20.29
N LEU A 104 -8.52 -4.86 20.41
CA LEU A 104 -9.93 -4.63 20.09
C LEU A 104 -10.21 -4.92 18.61
N LEU A 105 -9.41 -4.34 17.71
CA LEU A 105 -9.56 -4.50 16.27
C LEU A 105 -9.35 -5.95 15.82
N ASN A 106 -8.39 -6.66 16.44
CA ASN A 106 -8.20 -8.09 16.21
C ASN A 106 -9.43 -8.90 16.62
N LYS A 107 -9.98 -8.66 17.82
CA LYS A 107 -11.16 -9.39 18.33
C LYS A 107 -12.41 -9.20 17.47
N ILE A 108 -12.60 -8.01 16.90
CA ILE A 108 -13.74 -7.72 16.02
C ILE A 108 -13.46 -8.03 14.53
N GLY A 109 -12.28 -8.55 14.16
CA GLY A 109 -11.91 -8.85 12.77
C GLY A 109 -11.69 -7.62 11.87
N MET A 110 -11.55 -6.43 12.45
CA MET A 110 -11.38 -5.16 11.72
C MET A 110 -9.91 -4.72 11.70
N LYS A 111 -9.00 -5.62 11.30
CA LYS A 111 -7.56 -5.35 11.20
C LYS A 111 -7.27 -4.13 10.32
N LYS A 112 -6.16 -3.43 10.65
CA LYS A 112 -5.71 -2.24 9.90
C LYS A 112 -5.48 -2.59 8.43
N TYR A 113 -5.89 -1.71 7.52
CA TYR A 113 -5.74 -1.88 6.07
C TYR A 113 -4.29 -2.23 5.67
N GLY A 114 -3.28 -1.67 6.33
CA GLY A 114 -1.87 -1.99 6.10
C GLY A 114 -1.47 -3.44 6.38
N GLN A 115 -2.11 -4.12 7.34
CA GLN A 115 -1.86 -5.56 7.59
C GLN A 115 -2.49 -6.44 6.51
N ILE A 116 -3.60 -5.98 5.91
CA ILE A 116 -4.32 -6.69 4.85
C ILE A 116 -3.65 -6.46 3.51
N VAL A 117 -3.14 -5.25 3.27
CA VAL A 117 -2.28 -4.95 2.11
C VAL A 117 -0.98 -5.76 2.19
N LYS A 118 -0.37 -5.90 3.37
CA LYS A 118 0.79 -6.80 3.55
C LYS A 118 0.42 -8.27 3.31
N ALA A 119 -0.75 -8.73 3.75
CA ALA A 119 -1.24 -10.08 3.45
C ALA A 119 -1.53 -10.28 1.94
N ARG A 120 -2.08 -9.28 1.25
CA ARG A 120 -2.33 -9.29 -0.21
C ARG A 120 -1.06 -9.15 -1.06
N LYS A 121 0.08 -8.75 -0.46
CA LYS A 121 1.40 -8.63 -1.12
C LYS A 121 2.16 -9.96 -1.21
N GLY A 122 1.69 -11.01 -0.56
CA GLY A 122 2.37 -12.31 -0.46
C GLY A 122 1.89 -13.37 -1.46
N GLU A 123 1.20 -12.99 -2.53
CA GLU A 123 0.81 -13.95 -3.55
C GLU A 123 1.98 -14.16 -4.52
N VAL A 124 2.50 -15.38 -4.53
CA VAL A 124 3.57 -15.80 -5.43
C VAL A 124 2.93 -16.08 -6.80
N PRO A 125 3.42 -15.47 -7.89
CA PRO A 125 2.77 -15.56 -9.20
C PRO A 125 2.92 -16.92 -9.90
N PHE A 126 3.86 -17.76 -9.45
CA PHE A 126 4.19 -19.05 -10.08
C PHE A 126 4.07 -20.17 -9.05
N ASP A 127 3.48 -21.29 -9.47
CA ASP A 127 3.33 -22.48 -8.62
C ASP A 127 4.69 -23.08 -8.27
N GLY A 128 4.83 -23.54 -7.02
CA GLY A 128 6.08 -24.13 -6.52
C GLY A 128 7.17 -23.12 -6.14
N MET A 129 6.92 -21.81 -6.26
CA MET A 129 7.85 -20.77 -5.80
C MET A 129 7.52 -20.23 -4.41
N SER A 130 8.53 -19.68 -3.74
CA SER A 130 8.41 -19.08 -2.40
C SER A 130 8.66 -17.57 -2.41
N MET A 131 8.23 -16.88 -1.35
CA MET A 131 8.52 -15.45 -1.15
C MET A 131 10.01 -15.14 -0.96
N ALA A 132 10.83 -16.13 -0.58
CA ALA A 132 12.28 -15.97 -0.44
C ALA A 132 12.97 -15.85 -1.81
N GLN A 133 12.37 -16.43 -2.86
CA GLN A 133 12.87 -16.36 -4.25
C GLN A 133 12.47 -15.07 -4.97
N LYS A 134 11.93 -14.09 -4.23
CA LYS A 134 11.52 -12.82 -4.80
C LYS A 134 12.72 -11.88 -4.95
N LYS A 135 12.92 -11.36 -6.16
CA LYS A 135 13.92 -10.32 -6.47
C LYS A 135 13.27 -8.96 -6.71
N HIS A 136 14.05 -7.90 -6.54
CA HIS A 136 13.68 -6.55 -6.92
C HIS A 136 14.01 -6.33 -8.40
N PRO A 137 13.24 -5.54 -9.16
CA PRO A 137 13.59 -5.20 -10.55
C PRO A 137 15.00 -4.65 -10.69
N GLY A 138 15.47 -3.88 -9.71
CA GLY A 138 16.86 -3.38 -9.66
C GLY A 138 17.94 -4.47 -9.60
N ASP A 139 17.61 -5.69 -9.19
CA ASP A 139 18.60 -6.78 -9.09
C ASP A 139 18.95 -7.37 -10.47
N ILE A 140 18.12 -7.14 -11.49
CA ILE A 140 18.34 -7.62 -12.87
C ILE A 140 18.72 -6.48 -13.82
N LEU A 141 18.73 -5.23 -13.35
CA LEU A 141 18.96 -4.06 -14.19
C LEU A 141 20.45 -3.89 -14.49
N CYS A 142 20.78 -3.87 -15.78
CA CYS A 142 22.10 -3.53 -16.26
C CYS A 142 22.20 -2.02 -16.53
N HIS A 143 23.17 -1.36 -15.92
CA HIS A 143 23.38 0.08 -16.08
C HIS A 143 24.42 0.44 -17.16
N ASN A 144 25.28 -0.52 -17.55
CA ASN A 144 26.35 -0.29 -18.50
C ASN A 144 26.34 -1.35 -19.60
N ILE A 145 26.54 -0.94 -20.84
CA ILE A 145 26.44 -1.81 -22.02
C ILE A 145 27.53 -2.90 -22.01
N GLU A 146 28.72 -2.56 -21.50
CA GLU A 146 29.86 -3.46 -21.42
C GLU A 146 29.66 -4.64 -20.46
N ASP A 147 28.65 -4.58 -19.59
CA ASP A 147 28.37 -5.61 -18.59
C ASP A 147 27.19 -6.52 -18.98
N TYR A 148 26.66 -6.42 -20.21
CA TYR A 148 25.47 -7.16 -20.62
C TYR A 148 25.58 -8.67 -20.36
N ASP A 149 26.73 -9.27 -20.66
CA ASP A 149 26.96 -10.71 -20.49
C ASP A 149 26.81 -11.15 -19.02
N LYS A 150 27.10 -10.25 -18.06
CA LYS A 150 26.99 -10.54 -16.62
C LYS A 150 25.56 -10.40 -16.10
N PHE A 151 24.71 -9.68 -16.83
CA PHE A 151 23.32 -9.39 -16.46
C PHE A 151 22.30 -10.17 -17.30
N LEU A 152 22.76 -11.17 -18.06
CA LEU A 152 21.92 -12.10 -18.78
C LEU A 152 20.98 -12.84 -17.81
N ILE A 153 19.70 -12.83 -18.15
CA ILE A 153 18.67 -13.61 -17.47
C ILE A 153 17.97 -14.53 -18.45
N LEU A 154 17.75 -15.77 -18.05
CA LEU A 154 16.92 -16.71 -18.79
C LEU A 154 15.49 -16.59 -18.29
N ILE A 155 14.56 -16.19 -19.15
CA ILE A 155 13.13 -16.12 -18.83
C ILE A 155 12.51 -17.49 -19.05
N GLU A 156 12.03 -18.11 -17.97
CA GLU A 156 11.39 -19.43 -18.02
C GLU A 156 9.88 -19.33 -18.21
N ASP A 157 9.24 -18.36 -17.56
CA ASP A 157 7.79 -18.14 -17.58
C ASP A 157 7.47 -16.67 -17.27
N TYR A 158 6.35 -16.17 -17.79
CA TYR A 158 5.90 -14.80 -17.54
C TYR A 158 4.37 -14.71 -17.50
N LYS A 159 3.85 -13.76 -16.72
CA LYS A 159 2.41 -13.49 -16.60
C LYS A 159 2.15 -12.00 -16.54
N ILE A 160 1.13 -11.53 -17.23
CA ILE A 160 0.67 -10.14 -17.16
C ILE A 160 -0.60 -10.10 -16.32
N ASP A 161 -0.50 -9.44 -15.16
CA ASP A 161 -1.56 -9.32 -14.16
C ASP A 161 -2.03 -7.86 -14.03
N LYS A 162 -3.20 -7.66 -13.42
CA LYS A 162 -3.61 -6.35 -12.91
C LYS A 162 -2.88 -6.01 -11.60
N SER A 163 -2.33 -4.82 -11.52
CA SER A 163 -1.65 -4.28 -10.35
C SER A 163 -2.63 -4.05 -9.20
N ARG A 164 -2.26 -4.52 -8.01
CA ARG A 164 -3.05 -4.30 -6.78
C ARG A 164 -2.71 -3.01 -6.05
N VAL A 165 -1.64 -2.33 -6.47
CA VAL A 165 -1.05 -1.19 -5.75
C VAL A 165 -1.03 0.06 -6.64
N ASP A 166 -0.85 -0.13 -7.95
CA ASP A 166 -0.77 0.96 -8.91
C ASP A 166 -2.03 1.03 -9.77
N PHE A 167 -2.55 2.24 -9.93
CA PHE A 167 -3.83 2.51 -10.59
C PHE A 167 -3.69 3.77 -11.45
N LYS A 168 -4.23 3.70 -12.67
CA LYS A 168 -4.38 4.86 -13.57
C LYS A 168 -5.80 5.42 -13.47
N MET A 169 -5.94 6.71 -13.75
CA MET A 169 -7.24 7.36 -13.92
C MET A 169 -7.57 7.29 -15.42
N GLU A 170 -8.70 6.69 -15.75
CA GLU A 170 -9.15 6.49 -17.14
C GLU A 170 -10.55 7.08 -17.28
N GLN A 171 -10.75 7.88 -18.33
CA GLN A 171 -12.04 8.45 -18.67
C GLN A 171 -12.84 7.38 -19.40
N VAL A 172 -13.91 6.89 -18.78
CA VAL A 172 -14.78 5.84 -19.33
C VAL A 172 -16.13 6.45 -19.65
N GLU A 173 -16.65 6.17 -20.84
CA GLU A 173 -18.03 6.48 -21.18
C GLU A 173 -18.95 5.50 -20.45
N GLU A 174 -19.72 6.00 -19.48
CA GLU A 174 -20.84 5.26 -18.89
C GLU A 174 -22.16 5.74 -19.48
N VAL A 175 -23.07 4.80 -19.68
CA VAL A 175 -24.42 5.07 -20.15
C VAL A 175 -25.34 4.98 -18.93
N ASP A 176 -26.00 6.09 -18.59
CA ASP A 176 -26.98 6.12 -17.52
C ASP A 176 -28.22 5.29 -17.90
N ASP A 177 -29.10 4.99 -16.93
CA ASP A 177 -30.35 4.23 -17.14
C ASP A 177 -31.32 4.85 -18.19
N GLN A 178 -31.02 6.07 -18.66
CA GLN A 178 -31.75 6.80 -19.71
C GLN A 178 -31.02 6.81 -21.07
N GLY A 179 -29.91 6.09 -21.23
CA GLY A 179 -29.18 6.02 -22.50
C GLY A 179 -28.21 7.18 -22.78
N VAL A 180 -28.05 8.12 -21.83
CA VAL A 180 -27.16 9.27 -21.98
C VAL A 180 -25.73 8.88 -21.60
N LYS A 181 -24.79 9.16 -22.50
CA LYS A 181 -23.36 8.91 -22.29
C LYS A 181 -22.73 10.02 -21.44
N HIS A 182 -22.15 9.66 -20.31
CA HIS A 182 -21.35 10.55 -19.47
C HIS A 182 -19.92 10.05 -19.37
N ILE A 183 -18.95 10.97 -19.51
CA ILE A 183 -17.53 10.67 -19.33
C ILE A 183 -17.23 10.71 -17.83
N VAL A 184 -16.97 9.55 -17.25
CA VAL A 184 -16.66 9.39 -15.82
C VAL A 184 -15.19 9.03 -15.66
N THR A 185 -14.47 9.77 -14.82
CA THR A 185 -13.10 9.42 -14.46
C THR A 185 -13.11 8.26 -13.48
N LYS A 186 -12.68 7.07 -13.91
CA LYS A 186 -12.58 5.87 -13.09
C LYS A 186 -11.14 5.50 -12.76
N LYS A 187 -10.95 4.97 -11.56
CA LYS A 187 -9.67 4.44 -11.09
C LYS A 187 -9.52 2.99 -11.54
N VAL A 188 -8.68 2.74 -12.54
CA VAL A 188 -8.46 1.41 -13.14
C VAL A 188 -7.06 0.90 -12.74
N PRO A 189 -6.92 -0.36 -12.31
CA PRO A 189 -5.61 -0.99 -12.07
C PRO A 189 -4.69 -0.92 -13.29
N LYS A 190 -3.42 -0.57 -13.10
CA LYS A 190 -2.40 -0.69 -14.16
C LYS A 190 -2.05 -2.16 -14.41
N ASP A 191 -1.48 -2.46 -15.56
CA ASP A 191 -0.90 -3.78 -15.83
C ASP A 191 0.46 -3.91 -15.11
N ARG A 192 0.80 -5.13 -14.70
CA ARG A 192 2.10 -5.49 -14.14
C ARG A 192 2.57 -6.79 -14.78
N LEU A 193 3.87 -6.90 -14.99
CA LEU A 193 4.51 -8.10 -15.51
C LEU A 193 5.15 -8.86 -14.35
N ALA A 194 4.81 -10.14 -14.22
CA ALA A 194 5.47 -11.11 -13.36
C ALA A 194 6.38 -11.97 -14.24
N ILE A 195 7.64 -12.15 -13.83
CA ILE A 195 8.61 -12.94 -14.59
C ILE A 195 9.25 -13.95 -13.65
N ARG A 196 9.38 -15.18 -14.13
CA ARG A 196 10.18 -16.26 -13.57
C ARG A 196 11.44 -16.40 -14.41
N PHE A 197 12.60 -16.32 -13.77
CA PHE A 197 13.88 -16.27 -14.47
C PHE A 197 15.01 -16.96 -13.70
N ARG A 198 16.13 -17.21 -14.38
CA ARG A 198 17.40 -17.64 -13.78
C ARG A 198 18.51 -16.64 -14.12
N PHE A 199 19.44 -16.46 -13.20
CA PHE A 199 20.67 -15.70 -13.46
C PHE A 199 21.65 -16.54 -14.28
N ILE A 200 22.46 -15.85 -15.09
CA ILE A 200 23.65 -16.47 -15.66
C ILE A 200 24.63 -16.87 -14.55
N ASP A 201 25.30 -18.01 -14.75
CA ASP A 201 26.43 -18.45 -13.93
C ASP A 201 27.74 -17.98 -14.57
N HIS A 202 27.97 -18.39 -15.82
CA HIS A 202 29.10 -17.94 -16.63
C HIS A 202 28.82 -18.13 -18.12
N VAL A 203 29.58 -17.45 -18.98
CA VAL A 203 29.58 -17.69 -20.42
C VAL A 203 30.67 -18.72 -20.73
N ARG A 204 30.29 -19.84 -21.35
CA ARG A 204 31.22 -20.91 -21.75
C ARG A 204 31.59 -20.75 -23.20
N LYS A 205 32.89 -20.72 -23.48
CA LYS A 205 33.41 -20.80 -24.85
C LYS A 205 33.45 -22.25 -25.30
N THR A 206 32.81 -22.55 -26.42
CA THR A 206 32.62 -23.94 -26.89
C THR A 206 33.81 -24.48 -27.68
N GLY A 207 34.80 -23.65 -28.01
CA GLY A 207 35.94 -24.01 -28.86
C GLY A 207 35.58 -24.20 -30.34
N GLN A 208 34.31 -24.01 -30.72
CA GLN A 208 33.86 -24.00 -32.11
C GLN A 208 33.86 -22.57 -32.63
N LEU A 209 34.30 -22.37 -33.87
CA LEU A 209 34.29 -21.07 -34.52
C LEU A 209 33.00 -20.90 -35.31
N ASP A 210 32.39 -19.73 -35.23
CA ASP A 210 31.24 -19.35 -36.04
C ASP A 210 31.64 -19.03 -37.48
N GLU A 211 30.65 -18.64 -38.30
CA GLU A 211 30.86 -18.28 -39.72
C GLU A 211 31.79 -17.06 -39.91
N HIS A 212 32.05 -16.29 -38.86
CA HIS A 212 32.90 -15.10 -38.85
C HIS A 212 34.29 -15.37 -38.24
N GLY A 213 34.54 -16.58 -37.74
CA GLY A 213 35.80 -16.97 -37.12
C GLY A 213 35.91 -16.58 -35.64
N ASP A 214 34.79 -16.23 -35.01
CA ASP A 214 34.70 -15.95 -33.58
C ASP A 214 34.31 -17.22 -32.81
N GLU A 215 34.81 -17.36 -31.59
CA GLU A 215 34.52 -18.53 -30.76
C GLU A 215 33.07 -18.47 -30.26
N ILE A 216 32.29 -19.53 -30.52
CA ILE A 216 30.88 -19.60 -30.13
C ILE A 216 30.78 -19.61 -28.60
N GLU A 217 30.11 -18.59 -28.07
CA GLU A 217 29.87 -18.38 -26.65
C GLU A 217 28.45 -18.83 -26.27
N GLU A 218 28.34 -19.71 -25.28
CA GLU A 218 27.06 -20.22 -24.78
C GLU A 218 26.87 -19.86 -23.30
N PRO A 219 25.76 -19.19 -22.93
CA PRO A 219 25.48 -18.86 -21.54
C PRO A 219 25.09 -20.11 -20.73
N VAL A 220 25.76 -20.31 -19.60
CA VAL A 220 25.45 -21.34 -18.61
C VAL A 220 24.65 -20.70 -17.48
N TRP A 221 23.54 -21.33 -17.08
CA TRP A 221 22.57 -20.76 -16.13
C TRP A 221 22.72 -21.35 -14.73
N GLN A 222 22.48 -20.53 -13.70
CA GLN A 222 22.38 -21.01 -12.33
C GLN A 222 21.20 -22.00 -12.17
N PRO A 223 21.26 -22.94 -11.22
CA PRO A 223 20.18 -23.93 -11.04
C PRO A 223 18.93 -23.34 -10.38
N GLU A 224 19.06 -22.23 -9.65
CA GLU A 224 17.96 -21.63 -8.90
C GLU A 224 17.10 -20.69 -9.75
N SER A 225 15.78 -20.91 -9.74
CA SER A 225 14.80 -19.99 -10.32
C SER A 225 14.38 -18.92 -9.33
N TRP A 226 14.26 -17.69 -9.83
CA TRP A 226 13.83 -16.50 -9.12
C TRP A 226 12.59 -15.90 -9.78
N TRP A 227 11.90 -15.01 -9.07
CA TRP A 227 10.77 -14.29 -9.65
C TRP A 227 10.71 -12.83 -9.18
N LEU A 228 10.12 -11.97 -10.01
CA LEU A 228 9.91 -10.56 -9.69
C LEU A 228 8.62 -10.02 -10.30
N PHE A 229 8.23 -8.83 -9.84
CA PHE A 229 7.18 -8.02 -10.46
C PHE A 229 7.78 -6.71 -10.98
N THR A 230 7.43 -6.33 -12.20
CA THR A 230 7.71 -4.99 -12.75
C THR A 230 6.42 -4.32 -13.20
N GLY A 231 6.27 -3.04 -12.85
CA GLY A 231 5.16 -2.18 -13.28
C GLY A 231 5.58 -1.18 -14.36
N SER A 232 6.73 -1.40 -15.01
CA SER A 232 7.19 -0.54 -16.11
C SER A 232 6.28 -0.73 -17.31
N ASP A 233 5.59 0.34 -17.73
CA ASP A 233 4.70 0.31 -18.89
C ASP A 233 5.45 -0.15 -20.17
N ILE A 234 6.74 0.21 -20.31
CA ILE A 234 7.58 -0.20 -21.46
C ILE A 234 7.86 -1.70 -21.44
N LEU A 235 8.27 -2.26 -20.29
CA LEU A 235 8.59 -3.69 -20.17
C LEU A 235 7.33 -4.55 -20.33
N VAL A 236 6.19 -4.09 -19.81
CA VAL A 236 4.90 -4.76 -19.98
C VAL A 236 4.48 -4.77 -21.45
N ASP A 237 4.60 -3.65 -22.16
CA ASP A 237 4.25 -3.55 -23.58
C ASP A 237 5.17 -4.41 -24.45
N GLN A 238 6.47 -4.44 -24.14
CA GLN A 238 7.45 -5.29 -24.81
C GLN A 238 7.12 -6.77 -24.64
N ALA A 239 6.89 -7.21 -23.40
CA ALA A 239 6.51 -8.60 -23.13
C ALA A 239 5.20 -9.01 -23.84
N ARG A 240 4.27 -8.07 -24.01
CA ARG A 240 3.01 -8.32 -24.69
C ARG A 240 3.15 -8.48 -26.20
N LYS A 241 4.05 -7.71 -26.83
CA LYS A 241 4.22 -7.66 -28.29
C LYS A 241 5.26 -8.62 -28.81
N GLU A 242 6.38 -8.74 -28.10
CA GLU A 242 7.58 -9.42 -28.60
C GLU A 242 7.65 -10.87 -28.10
N TRP A 243 7.20 -11.16 -26.87
CA TRP A 243 7.38 -12.50 -26.28
C TRP A 243 6.28 -13.49 -26.66
N GLU A 244 5.13 -13.02 -27.13
CA GLU A 244 4.07 -13.90 -27.67
C GLU A 244 4.57 -14.70 -28.90
N LEU A 245 5.59 -14.19 -29.58
CA LEU A 245 6.21 -14.81 -30.75
C LEU A 245 7.44 -15.68 -30.41
N MET A 246 7.90 -15.67 -29.16
CA MET A 246 9.10 -16.40 -28.74
C MET A 246 8.75 -17.77 -28.15
N ASP A 247 9.57 -18.77 -28.46
CA ASP A 247 9.44 -20.10 -27.87
C ASP A 247 9.67 -20.08 -26.36
N LYS A 248 9.21 -21.13 -25.67
CA LYS A 248 9.37 -21.24 -24.20
C LYS A 248 10.84 -21.36 -23.83
N GLY A 249 11.40 -20.25 -23.36
CA GLY A 249 12.77 -20.16 -22.82
C GLY A 249 13.67 -19.34 -23.73
N PHE A 250 13.70 -18.03 -23.51
CA PHE A 250 14.64 -17.12 -24.15
C PHE A 250 15.40 -16.34 -23.09
N TYR A 251 16.59 -15.86 -23.44
CA TYR A 251 17.38 -15.00 -22.57
C TYR A 251 17.41 -13.57 -23.08
N THR A 252 17.56 -12.63 -22.16
CA THR A 252 17.57 -11.19 -22.45
C THR A 252 18.31 -10.45 -21.35
N VAL A 253 18.65 -9.18 -21.58
CA VAL A 253 19.17 -8.26 -20.57
C VAL A 253 18.16 -7.14 -20.33
N ALA A 254 17.82 -6.88 -19.06
CA ALA A 254 17.03 -5.70 -18.71
C ALA A 254 17.97 -4.49 -18.54
N ALA A 255 18.07 -3.64 -19.57
CA ALA A 255 19.00 -2.52 -19.58
C ALA A 255 18.35 -1.18 -19.23
N GLU A 256 19.11 -0.31 -18.56
CA GLU A 256 18.79 1.11 -18.38
C GLU A 256 19.30 1.91 -19.59
N LEU A 257 18.36 2.54 -20.30
CA LEU A 257 18.66 3.36 -21.48
C LEU A 257 18.26 4.81 -21.22
N THR A 258 18.96 5.74 -21.87
CA THR A 258 18.66 7.17 -21.79
C THR A 258 18.17 7.68 -23.14
N ASN A 259 16.99 8.31 -23.18
CA ASN A 259 16.46 8.91 -24.40
C ASN A 259 17.22 10.21 -24.74
N LYS A 260 17.06 10.74 -25.97
CA LYS A 260 17.58 12.02 -26.45
C LYS A 260 17.28 13.21 -25.54
N PHE A 261 16.25 13.11 -24.70
CA PHE A 261 15.84 14.12 -23.71
C PHE A 261 16.43 13.92 -22.31
N GLY A 262 17.42 13.02 -22.13
CA GLY A 262 18.04 12.73 -20.83
C GLY A 262 17.15 11.95 -19.85
N LYS A 263 15.99 11.45 -20.30
CA LYS A 263 15.10 10.61 -19.46
C LYS A 263 15.53 9.15 -19.52
N LYS A 264 15.77 8.57 -18.35
CA LYS A 264 16.08 7.15 -18.16
C LYS A 264 14.82 6.29 -18.29
N PHE A 265 14.94 5.16 -18.97
CA PHE A 265 13.89 4.16 -19.12
C PHE A 265 14.50 2.74 -19.15
N TYR A 266 13.66 1.73 -18.92
CA TYR A 266 14.10 0.34 -18.86
C TYR A 266 13.53 -0.44 -20.05
N LYS A 267 14.36 -1.25 -20.70
CA LYS A 267 13.97 -2.09 -21.84
C LYS A 267 14.66 -3.46 -21.77
N PHE A 268 14.01 -4.51 -22.24
CA PHE A 268 14.66 -5.79 -22.55
C PHE A 268 15.40 -5.67 -23.88
N ILE A 269 16.64 -6.17 -23.92
CA ILE A 269 17.53 -6.17 -25.09
C ILE A 269 17.97 -7.62 -25.36
#